data_AF-A0A0N1KRA0-F1
#
_entry.id   AF-A0A0N1KRA0-F1
#
_cell.length_a   1.000
_cell.length_b   1.000
_cell.length_c   1.000
_cell.angle_alpha   90.00
_cell.angle_beta   90.00
_cell.angle_gamma   90.00
#
_symmetry.space_group_name_H-M   'P 1'
#
loop_
_entity.id
_entity.type
_entity.pdbx_description
1 polymer ?
#
loop_
_entity_poly.entity_id
_entity_poly.type
_entity_poly.pdbx_seq_one_letter_code
_entity_poly.pdbx_strand_id
1 'polypeptide(L)'
;MYTKYLIVILTFIFFPLFGQIKLEFCLIDSVAHVSIYNNSKNNYALPIDQYHFRPYEKDCDAFSDHEVEFPDFGLMLNAVDPDGKKEEYVIGYNKTDDSNSLAKEIQSKRDNLKQMVLTWGKTNNIKDYKLAFMNYRLMNNLIYLKPGEKTSFKIKLDLYNITAQELIFYNYILEKSKKYKLYLSLCRVKNVNQYLTSAQKKKLKEYKIYTGNLESNNIELIQ
;
A
#
# COMPACT_ATOMS: atom_id res chain seq x y z
N MET A 1 41.15 41.54 36.43
CA MET A 1 40.41 40.24 36.42
C MET A 1 39.37 40.32 35.31
N TYR A 2 39.63 39.71 34.15
CA TYR A 2 38.64 39.63 33.07
C TYR A 2 38.23 38.17 32.91
N THR A 3 37.00 37.87 33.33
CA THR A 3 36.35 36.57 33.19
C THR A 3 36.08 36.33 31.71
N LYS A 4 36.76 35.35 31.11
CA LYS A 4 36.45 34.87 29.76
C LYS A 4 35.19 34.03 29.83
N TYR A 5 34.07 34.55 29.33
CA TYR A 5 32.86 33.76 29.12
C TYR A 5 33.04 32.88 27.88
N LEU A 6 33.11 31.56 28.11
CA LEU A 6 33.04 30.56 27.07
C LEU A 6 31.58 30.44 26.61
N ILE A 7 31.24 31.09 25.48
CA ILE A 7 29.93 30.90 24.86
C ILE A 7 29.97 29.55 24.12
N VAL A 8 29.44 28.51 24.76
CA VAL A 8 29.13 27.25 24.10
C VAL A 8 27.85 27.47 23.29
N ILE A 9 28.00 27.74 22.00
CA ILE A 9 26.87 27.77 21.06
C ILE A 9 26.43 26.31 20.90
N LEU A 10 25.43 25.93 21.69
CA LEU A 10 24.71 24.66 21.54
C LEU A 10 23.86 24.77 20.27
N THR A 11 24.45 24.52 19.10
CA THR A 11 23.67 24.34 17.89
C THR A 11 22.87 23.06 18.05
N PHE A 12 21.63 23.19 18.51
CA PHE A 12 20.58 22.21 18.27
C PHE A 12 20.47 22.08 16.75
N ILE A 13 21.21 21.14 16.17
CA ILE A 13 20.94 20.64 14.83
C ILE A 13 19.57 19.99 14.96
N PHE A 14 18.52 20.76 14.67
CA PHE A 14 17.22 20.23 14.30
C PHE A 14 17.46 19.41 13.04
N PHE A 15 17.92 18.17 13.19
CA PHE A 15 17.70 17.16 12.17
C PHE A 15 16.19 17.13 12.01
N PRO A 16 15.64 17.53 10.84
CA PRO A 16 14.23 17.30 10.62
C PRO A 16 14.04 15.81 10.84
N LEU A 17 13.05 15.44 11.64
CA LEU A 17 12.58 14.07 11.80
C LEU A 17 12.01 13.64 10.44
N PHE A 18 12.85 13.52 9.43
CA PHE A 18 12.50 12.96 8.15
C PHE A 18 12.15 11.50 8.42
N GLY A 19 10.96 11.10 7.99
CA GLY A 19 10.55 9.70 8.05
C GLY A 19 11.65 8.81 7.49
N GLN A 20 11.92 7.69 8.17
CA GLN A 20 12.97 6.73 7.78
C GLN A 20 12.78 6.26 6.33
N ILE A 21 11.53 6.14 5.91
CA ILE A 21 11.11 5.93 4.53
C ILE A 21 10.27 7.14 4.11
N LYS A 22 10.54 7.66 2.91
CA LYS A 22 9.78 8.74 2.29
C LYS A 22 9.04 8.21 1.06
N LEU A 23 7.76 8.54 0.97
CA LEU A 23 6.91 8.28 -0.19
C LEU A 23 6.64 9.62 -0.89
N GLU A 24 6.76 9.64 -2.20
CA GLU A 24 6.41 10.78 -3.03
C GLU A 24 5.54 10.30 -4.18
N PHE A 25 4.62 11.16 -4.60
CA PHE A 25 3.79 10.88 -5.75
C PHE A 25 3.45 12.16 -6.53
N CYS A 26 3.36 12.02 -7.84
CA CYS A 26 2.75 13.01 -8.72
C CYS A 26 1.89 12.31 -9.78
N LEU A 27 1.02 13.09 -10.44
CA LEU A 27 0.11 12.60 -11.46
C LEU A 27 0.43 13.29 -12.80
N ILE A 28 0.63 12.49 -13.85
CA ILE A 28 0.87 12.95 -15.22
C ILE A 28 -0.05 12.14 -16.12
N ASP A 29 -1.00 12.79 -16.81
CA ASP A 29 -1.94 12.14 -17.74
C ASP A 29 -2.64 10.89 -17.17
N SER A 30 -3.19 11.03 -15.95
CA SER A 30 -3.82 9.93 -15.20
C SER A 30 -2.89 8.75 -14.86
N VAL A 31 -1.57 8.93 -14.97
CA VAL A 31 -0.56 7.97 -14.51
C VAL A 31 0.10 8.54 -13.27
N ALA A 32 -0.02 7.81 -12.17
CA ALA A 32 0.63 8.16 -10.92
C ALA A 32 2.07 7.67 -10.94
N HIS A 33 3.00 8.60 -10.82
CA HIS A 33 4.43 8.33 -10.69
C HIS A 33 4.78 8.29 -9.21
N VAL A 34 5.10 7.10 -8.70
CA VAL A 34 5.36 6.88 -7.28
C VAL A 34 6.85 6.66 -7.06
N SER A 35 7.40 7.32 -6.04
CA SER A 35 8.79 7.16 -5.62
C SER A 35 8.87 6.84 -4.14
N ILE A 36 9.71 5.86 -3.79
CA ILE A 36 9.97 5.48 -2.40
C ILE A 36 11.46 5.57 -2.16
N TYR A 37 11.83 6.27 -1.10
CA TYR A 37 13.21 6.53 -0.71
C TYR A 37 13.47 6.03 0.70
N ASN A 38 14.59 5.32 0.88
CA ASN A 38 15.08 4.95 2.21
C ASN A 38 16.10 5.97 2.71
N ASN A 39 15.65 6.92 3.53
CA ASN A 39 16.50 7.96 4.14
C ASN A 39 17.23 7.48 5.40
N SER A 40 17.08 6.22 5.76
CA SER A 40 17.67 5.65 6.98
C SER A 40 19.03 4.99 6.74
N LYS A 41 19.64 4.50 7.83
CA LYS A 41 20.83 3.66 7.80
C LYS A 41 20.54 2.14 7.79
N ASN A 42 19.27 1.73 7.78
CA ASN A 42 18.89 0.31 7.78
C ASN A 42 18.39 -0.14 6.40
N ASN A 43 18.52 -1.42 6.07
CA ASN A 43 17.79 -1.98 4.93
C ASN A 43 16.32 -2.20 5.33
N TYR A 44 15.38 -1.91 4.43
CA TYR A 44 13.95 -2.15 4.62
C TYR A 44 13.37 -3.08 3.56
N ALA A 45 12.42 -3.91 3.99
CA ALA A 45 11.52 -4.63 3.11
C ALA A 45 10.11 -4.05 3.29
N LEU A 46 9.53 -3.48 2.24
CA LEU A 46 8.25 -2.79 2.28
C LEU A 46 7.21 -3.62 1.53
N PRO A 47 6.08 -3.97 2.15
CA PRO A 47 5.05 -4.75 1.47
C PRO A 47 4.13 -3.82 0.67
N ILE A 48 4.44 -3.60 -0.60
CA ILE A 48 3.78 -2.65 -1.49
C ILE A 48 3.53 -3.31 -2.85
N ASP A 49 2.27 -3.36 -3.24
CA ASP A 49 1.85 -3.66 -4.62
C ASP A 49 2.20 -2.44 -5.49
N GLN A 50 2.99 -2.67 -6.54
CA GLN A 50 3.51 -1.65 -7.44
C GLN A 50 2.65 -1.45 -8.69
N TYR A 51 1.54 -2.18 -8.80
CA TYR A 51 0.71 -2.26 -9.99
C TYR A 51 -0.69 -1.69 -9.77
N HIS A 52 -1.21 -1.74 -8.55
CA HIS A 52 -2.59 -1.36 -8.24
C HIS A 52 -2.67 -0.44 -7.02
N PHE A 53 -3.64 0.48 -7.05
CA PHE A 53 -4.07 1.18 -5.84
C PHE A 53 -5.13 0.39 -5.11
N ARG A 54 -5.28 0.66 -3.81
CA ARG A 54 -6.48 0.30 -3.06
C ARG A 54 -7.25 1.56 -2.67
N PRO A 55 -8.58 1.50 -2.50
CA PRO A 55 -9.34 2.62 -1.97
C PRO A 55 -9.04 2.84 -0.48
N TYR A 56 -9.45 4.00 0.03
CA TYR A 56 -9.38 4.37 1.43
C TYR A 56 -10.25 3.45 2.27
N GLU A 57 -9.64 2.83 3.27
CA GLU A 57 -10.31 2.05 4.29
C GLU A 57 -9.83 2.53 5.65
N LYS A 58 -10.78 2.86 6.53
CA LYS A 58 -10.48 3.32 7.89
C LYS A 58 -9.72 2.23 8.67
N ASP A 59 -10.17 1.00 8.52
CA ASP A 59 -9.59 -0.17 9.18
C ASP A 59 -8.84 -1.03 8.16
N CYS A 60 -7.53 -1.10 8.33
CA CYS A 60 -6.67 -1.92 7.48
C CYS A 60 -6.77 -3.42 7.75
N ASP A 61 -7.48 -3.86 8.79
CA ASP A 61 -7.33 -5.21 9.34
C ASP A 61 -8.04 -6.31 8.52
N ALA A 62 -8.83 -5.95 7.49
CA ALA A 62 -9.70 -6.85 6.73
C ALA A 62 -9.04 -7.53 5.50
N PHE A 63 -7.72 -7.70 5.47
CA PHE A 63 -6.98 -8.29 4.32
C PHE A 63 -7.44 -9.70 3.88
N SER A 64 -8.29 -10.39 4.65
CA SER A 64 -8.85 -11.70 4.29
C SER A 64 -10.31 -11.67 3.86
N ASP A 65 -10.95 -10.51 3.96
CA ASP A 65 -12.39 -10.37 3.79
C ASP A 65 -12.74 -9.79 2.41
N HIS A 66 -11.72 -9.30 1.69
CA HIS A 66 -11.87 -8.82 0.34
C HIS A 66 -12.04 -9.96 -0.68
N GLU A 67 -12.67 -9.61 -1.79
CA GLU A 67 -12.89 -10.49 -2.91
C GLU A 67 -11.59 -10.83 -3.66
N VAL A 68 -11.71 -11.74 -4.62
CA VAL A 68 -10.62 -12.49 -5.28
C VAL A 68 -9.43 -11.66 -5.79
N GLU A 69 -9.60 -10.39 -6.11
CA GLU A 69 -8.60 -9.58 -6.83
C GLU A 69 -8.12 -8.35 -6.06
N PHE A 70 -8.42 -8.26 -4.77
CA PHE A 70 -8.10 -7.06 -4.00
C PHE A 70 -6.59 -6.84 -3.80
N PRO A 71 -6.08 -5.62 -4.07
CA PRO A 71 -4.67 -5.28 -3.86
C PRO A 71 -4.43 -4.99 -2.38
N ASP A 72 -4.34 -6.07 -1.60
CA ASP A 72 -4.08 -6.05 -0.16
C ASP A 72 -2.94 -5.09 0.21
N PHE A 73 -1.81 -5.19 -0.49
CA PHE A 73 -0.64 -4.34 -0.25
C PHE A 73 -0.57 -3.12 -1.19
N GLY A 74 -1.65 -2.80 -1.90
CA GLY A 74 -1.76 -1.58 -2.69
C GLY A 74 -1.58 -0.33 -1.85
N LEU A 75 -0.97 0.69 -2.44
CA LEU A 75 -1.01 2.03 -1.85
C LEU A 75 -2.46 2.52 -1.85
N MET A 76 -2.88 2.98 -0.70
CA MET A 76 -4.20 3.53 -0.47
C MET A 76 -4.29 4.92 -1.10
N LEU A 77 -5.11 5.05 -2.13
CA LEU A 77 -5.44 6.35 -2.70
C LEU A 77 -6.45 7.04 -1.79
N ASN A 78 -6.05 8.11 -1.13
CA ASN A 78 -6.93 8.93 -0.31
C ASN A 78 -7.35 10.15 -1.13
N ALA A 79 -8.66 10.39 -1.23
CA ALA A 79 -9.21 11.65 -1.71
C ALA A 79 -9.84 12.40 -0.53
N VAL A 80 -9.45 13.66 -0.33
CA VAL A 80 -9.92 14.50 0.77
C VAL A 80 -10.58 15.73 0.19
N ASP A 81 -11.81 16.00 0.64
CA ASP A 81 -12.56 17.17 0.24
C ASP A 81 -12.04 18.47 0.91
N PRO A 82 -12.55 19.66 0.52
CA PRO A 82 -12.15 20.92 1.14
C PRO A 82 -12.44 21.02 2.64
N ASP A 83 -13.43 20.27 3.14
CA ASP A 83 -13.81 20.22 4.55
C ASP A 83 -12.91 19.26 5.36
N GLY A 84 -11.97 18.58 4.70
CA GLY A 84 -11.04 17.64 5.33
C GLY A 84 -11.61 16.23 5.48
N LYS A 85 -12.79 15.93 4.91
CA LYS A 85 -13.40 14.62 4.94
C LYS A 85 -12.78 13.73 3.86
N LYS A 86 -12.44 12.49 4.23
CA LYS A 86 -11.99 11.46 3.29
C LYS A 86 -13.19 10.88 2.55
N GLU A 87 -13.05 10.74 1.25
CA GLU A 87 -14.07 10.15 0.39
C GLU A 87 -14.14 8.64 0.60
N GLU A 88 -15.37 8.14 0.68
CA GLU A 88 -15.67 6.72 0.77
C GLU A 88 -15.80 6.15 -0.64
N TYR A 89 -15.34 4.92 -0.82
CA TYR A 89 -15.50 4.23 -2.09
C TYR A 89 -16.87 3.56 -2.18
N VAL A 90 -17.31 3.34 -3.40
CA VAL A 90 -18.45 2.48 -3.74
C VAL A 90 -17.94 1.26 -4.47
N ILE A 91 -18.60 0.12 -4.27
CA ILE A 91 -18.31 -1.13 -4.97
C ILE A 91 -19.26 -1.23 -6.16
N GLY A 92 -18.69 -1.43 -7.34
CA GLY A 92 -19.42 -1.73 -8.56
C GLY A 92 -19.05 -3.11 -9.11
N TYR A 93 -19.92 -3.62 -9.97
CA TYR A 93 -19.74 -4.90 -10.66
C TYR A 93 -19.79 -4.65 -12.16
N ASN A 94 -18.94 -5.36 -12.90
CA ASN A 94 -18.99 -5.30 -14.35
C ASN A 94 -20.36 -5.80 -14.83
N LYS A 95 -21.02 -5.03 -15.71
CA LYS A 95 -22.33 -5.37 -16.22
C LYS A 95 -22.18 -6.48 -17.26
N THR A 96 -22.35 -7.73 -16.84
CA THR A 96 -22.73 -8.79 -17.76
C THR A 96 -24.26 -8.82 -17.86
N ASP A 97 -24.81 -9.05 -19.06
CA ASP A 97 -26.25 -9.17 -19.27
C ASP A 97 -26.87 -10.38 -18.51
N ASP A 98 -26.03 -11.30 -18.01
CA ASP A 98 -26.39 -12.44 -17.17
C ASP A 98 -25.62 -12.42 -15.84
N SER A 99 -26.35 -12.20 -14.74
CA SER A 99 -25.78 -12.20 -13.37
C SER A 99 -25.21 -13.57 -12.96
N ASN A 100 -25.73 -14.67 -13.54
CA ASN A 100 -25.19 -16.00 -13.27
C ASN A 100 -23.81 -16.20 -13.89
N SER A 101 -23.55 -15.58 -15.05
CA SER A 101 -22.23 -15.63 -15.69
C SER A 101 -21.18 -14.95 -14.83
N LEU A 102 -21.46 -13.74 -14.35
CA LEU A 102 -20.54 -13.00 -13.47
C LEU A 102 -20.25 -13.77 -12.17
N ALA A 103 -21.28 -14.33 -11.53
CA ALA A 103 -21.10 -15.10 -10.30
C ALA A 103 -20.19 -16.33 -10.52
N LYS A 104 -20.36 -17.03 -11.64
CA LYS A 104 -19.50 -18.16 -12.02
C LYS A 104 -18.06 -17.72 -12.27
N GLU A 105 -17.86 -16.57 -12.90
CA GLU A 105 -16.52 -16.05 -13.18
C GLU A 105 -15.78 -15.64 -11.90
N ILE A 106 -16.45 -14.90 -11.01
CA ILE A 106 -15.93 -14.56 -9.68
C ILE A 106 -15.57 -15.83 -8.92
N GLN A 107 -16.46 -16.83 -8.91
CA GLN A 107 -16.20 -18.09 -8.23
C GLN A 107 -15.02 -18.85 -8.83
N SER A 108 -14.90 -18.89 -10.16
CA SER A 108 -13.76 -19.51 -10.86
C SER A 108 -12.44 -18.84 -10.47
N LYS A 109 -12.37 -17.51 -10.49
CA LYS A 109 -11.17 -16.78 -10.05
C LYS A 109 -10.87 -17.09 -8.57
N ARG A 110 -11.90 -17.17 -7.70
CA ARG A 110 -11.75 -17.48 -6.28
C ARG A 110 -11.12 -18.86 -6.07
N ASP A 111 -11.61 -19.85 -6.80
CA ASP A 111 -11.11 -21.21 -6.71
C ASP A 111 -9.67 -21.31 -7.22
N ASN A 112 -9.33 -20.59 -8.31
CA ASN A 112 -7.96 -20.52 -8.82
C ASN A 112 -7.00 -19.92 -7.78
N LEU A 113 -7.36 -18.77 -7.19
CA LEU A 113 -6.56 -18.15 -6.13
C LEU A 113 -6.40 -19.10 -4.92
N LYS A 114 -7.47 -19.76 -4.52
CA LYS A 114 -7.45 -20.73 -3.44
C LYS A 114 -6.47 -21.88 -3.73
N GLN A 115 -6.47 -22.44 -4.94
CA GLN A 115 -5.51 -23.49 -5.32
C GLN A 115 -4.06 -22.99 -5.33
N MET A 116 -3.82 -21.77 -5.81
CA MET A 116 -2.49 -21.15 -5.77
C MET A 116 -2.00 -20.99 -4.33
N VAL A 117 -2.86 -20.48 -3.44
CA VAL A 117 -2.54 -20.28 -2.02
C VAL A 117 -2.33 -21.60 -1.28
N LEU A 118 -3.14 -22.62 -1.56
CA LEU A 118 -2.95 -23.96 -0.99
C LEU A 118 -1.63 -24.59 -1.44
N THR A 119 -1.26 -24.40 -2.72
CA THR A 119 0.03 -24.87 -3.25
C THR A 119 1.18 -24.13 -2.60
N TRP A 120 1.09 -22.80 -2.50
CA TRP A 120 2.07 -21.97 -1.79
C TRP A 120 2.24 -22.39 -0.33
N GLY A 121 1.12 -22.63 0.37
CA GLY A 121 1.10 -23.09 1.76
C GLY A 121 1.82 -24.42 1.91
N LYS A 122 1.56 -25.41 1.04
CA LYS A 122 2.29 -26.69 1.03
C LYS A 122 3.79 -26.49 0.84
N THR A 123 4.21 -25.69 -0.14
CA THR A 123 5.63 -25.41 -0.42
C THR A 123 6.34 -24.71 0.73
N ASN A 124 5.63 -23.87 1.49
CA ASN A 124 6.18 -23.12 2.63
C ASN A 124 5.87 -23.77 4.00
N ASN A 125 5.30 -24.99 4.01
CA ASN A 125 4.89 -25.71 5.22
C ASN A 125 3.94 -24.90 6.13
N ILE A 126 2.97 -24.20 5.53
CA ILE A 126 1.91 -23.46 6.20
C ILE A 126 0.60 -24.22 6.01
N LYS A 127 0.03 -24.73 7.12
CA LYS A 127 -1.21 -25.53 7.09
C LYS A 127 -2.48 -24.68 7.09
N ASP A 128 -2.47 -23.55 7.81
CA ASP A 128 -3.61 -22.66 7.89
C ASP A 128 -3.76 -21.83 6.60
N TYR A 129 -4.96 -21.85 6.01
CA TYR A 129 -5.20 -21.18 4.73
C TYR A 129 -5.09 -19.66 4.84
N LYS A 130 -5.63 -19.04 5.90
CA LYS A 130 -5.60 -17.58 6.08
C LYS A 130 -4.16 -17.09 6.25
N LEU A 131 -3.36 -17.83 7.02
CA LEU A 131 -1.93 -17.58 7.18
C LEU A 131 -1.18 -17.77 5.86
N ALA A 132 -1.48 -18.83 5.10
CA ALA A 132 -0.86 -19.06 3.79
C ALA A 132 -1.22 -17.95 2.79
N PHE A 133 -2.47 -17.47 2.81
CA PHE A 133 -2.96 -16.37 1.99
C PHE A 133 -2.18 -15.08 2.29
N MET A 134 -2.13 -14.67 3.56
CA MET A 134 -1.40 -13.47 3.98
C MET A 134 0.10 -13.60 3.70
N ASN A 135 0.68 -14.79 3.91
CA ASN A 135 2.07 -15.05 3.59
C ASN A 135 2.35 -14.90 2.10
N TYR A 136 1.50 -15.49 1.25
CA TYR A 136 1.59 -15.39 -0.20
C TYR A 136 1.51 -13.93 -0.66
N ARG A 137 0.50 -13.18 -0.21
CA ARG A 137 0.33 -11.77 -0.55
C ARG A 137 1.51 -10.92 -0.08
N LEU A 138 1.99 -11.14 1.15
CA LEU A 138 3.12 -10.41 1.70
C LEU A 138 4.40 -10.65 0.90
N MET A 139 4.77 -11.92 0.71
CA MET A 139 6.05 -12.28 0.09
C MET A 139 6.15 -11.89 -1.38
N ASN A 140 5.04 -11.79 -2.10
CA ASN A 140 5.00 -11.36 -3.50
C ASN A 140 5.00 -9.84 -3.68
N ASN A 141 4.80 -9.06 -2.61
CA ASN A 141 4.76 -7.60 -2.66
C ASN A 141 5.91 -6.93 -1.92
N LEU A 142 6.99 -7.66 -1.59
CA LEU A 142 8.14 -7.05 -0.91
C LEU A 142 9.05 -6.26 -1.87
N ILE A 143 9.15 -4.95 -1.63
CA ILE A 143 10.18 -4.08 -2.18
C ILE A 143 11.35 -4.02 -1.20
N TYR A 144 12.55 -4.28 -1.70
CA TYR A 144 13.78 -4.20 -0.91
C TYR A 144 14.49 -2.87 -1.17
N LEU A 145 14.82 -2.14 -0.11
CA LEU A 145 15.54 -0.87 -0.18
C LEU A 145 16.70 -0.84 0.83
N LYS A 146 17.93 -0.71 0.34
CA LYS A 146 19.11 -0.41 1.15
C LYS A 146 19.17 1.08 1.52
N PRO A 147 20.02 1.48 2.48
CA PRO A 147 20.25 2.88 2.81
C PRO A 147 20.52 3.75 1.59
N GLY A 148 19.78 4.86 1.47
CA GLY A 148 19.91 5.81 0.37
C GLY A 148 19.30 5.35 -0.96
N GLU A 149 18.78 4.12 -1.06
CA GLU A 149 18.17 3.65 -2.31
C GLU A 149 16.79 4.27 -2.54
N LYS A 150 16.51 4.46 -3.83
CA LYS A 150 15.23 4.90 -4.37
C LYS A 150 14.69 3.79 -5.27
N THR A 151 13.39 3.49 -5.14
CA THR A 151 12.64 2.80 -6.20
C THR A 151 11.56 3.72 -6.77
N SER A 152 11.14 3.43 -8.00
CA SER A 152 10.04 4.15 -8.65
C SER A 152 9.24 3.22 -9.54
N PHE A 153 7.93 3.44 -9.55
CA PHE A 153 6.99 2.69 -10.37
C PHE A 153 5.85 3.61 -10.81
N LYS A 154 5.06 3.14 -11.78
CA LYS A 154 3.94 3.88 -12.34
C LYS A 154 2.68 3.04 -12.21
N ILE A 155 1.61 3.66 -11.71
CA ILE A 155 0.30 3.03 -11.59
C ILE A 155 -0.71 3.88 -12.35
N LYS A 156 -1.54 3.25 -13.18
CA LYS A 156 -2.65 3.94 -13.84
C LYS A 156 -3.68 4.33 -12.79
N LEU A 157 -4.07 5.59 -12.75
CA LEU A 157 -5.12 6.08 -11.88
C LEU A 157 -6.44 6.12 -12.65
N ASP A 158 -7.42 5.36 -12.18
CA ASP A 158 -8.80 5.44 -12.62
C ASP A 158 -9.69 5.57 -11.38
N LEU A 159 -10.33 6.74 -11.21
CA LEU A 159 -11.20 6.98 -10.06
C LEU A 159 -12.51 6.19 -10.13
N TYR A 160 -12.86 5.66 -11.31
CA TYR A 160 -14.00 4.77 -11.50
C TYR A 160 -13.64 3.28 -11.31
N ASN A 161 -12.34 2.96 -11.22
CA ASN A 161 -11.84 1.62 -10.94
C ASN A 161 -10.43 1.69 -10.32
N ILE A 162 -10.38 2.09 -9.05
CA ILE A 162 -9.13 2.39 -8.31
C ILE A 162 -8.21 1.17 -8.28
N THR A 163 -8.79 -0.02 -8.14
CA THR A 163 -8.07 -1.29 -8.06
C THR A 163 -7.68 -1.87 -9.41
N ALA A 164 -8.14 -1.26 -10.51
CA ALA A 164 -8.00 -1.74 -11.88
C ALA A 164 -8.43 -3.21 -12.07
N GLN A 165 -9.49 -3.62 -11.36
CA GLN A 165 -10.05 -4.97 -11.43
C GLN A 165 -11.10 -5.11 -12.53
N GLU A 166 -11.23 -6.30 -13.09
CA GLU A 166 -12.11 -6.54 -14.25
C GLU A 166 -13.57 -6.78 -13.85
N LEU A 167 -13.80 -7.42 -12.70
CA LEU A 167 -15.12 -7.92 -12.30
C LEU A 167 -15.76 -7.08 -11.21
N ILE A 168 -14.99 -6.75 -10.18
CA ILE A 168 -15.44 -6.00 -9.01
C ILE A 168 -14.55 -4.76 -8.95
N PHE A 169 -15.12 -3.59 -9.18
CA PHE A 169 -14.34 -2.35 -9.18
C PHE A 169 -14.73 -1.46 -8.01
N TYR A 170 -13.75 -0.70 -7.54
CA TYR A 170 -13.88 0.20 -6.40
C TYR A 170 -13.72 1.62 -6.91
N ASN A 171 -14.71 2.47 -6.69
CA ASN A 171 -14.75 3.80 -7.28
C ASN A 171 -14.98 4.91 -6.25
N TYR A 172 -14.43 6.09 -6.52
CA TYR A 172 -14.82 7.31 -5.83
C TYR A 172 -15.86 8.07 -6.65
N ILE A 173 -16.97 8.45 -6.00
CA ILE A 173 -17.97 9.33 -6.59
C ILE A 173 -17.63 10.75 -6.16
N LEU A 174 -16.72 11.37 -6.90
CA LEU A 174 -16.29 12.75 -6.65
C LEU A 174 -17.26 13.75 -7.30
N GLU A 175 -17.46 14.89 -6.63
CA GLU A 175 -18.29 15.97 -7.13
C GLU A 175 -17.55 16.78 -8.22
N LYS A 176 -18.21 17.02 -9.35
CA LYS A 176 -17.68 17.86 -10.42
C LYS A 176 -17.36 19.26 -9.90
N SER A 177 -16.24 19.83 -10.36
CA SER A 177 -15.77 21.19 -10.01
C SER A 177 -15.39 21.39 -8.54
N LYS A 178 -15.46 20.34 -7.70
CA LYS A 178 -14.93 20.36 -6.35
C LYS A 178 -13.44 20.04 -6.38
N LYS A 179 -12.66 20.74 -5.55
CA LYS A 179 -11.21 20.51 -5.43
C LYS A 179 -10.94 19.46 -4.37
N TYR A 180 -10.19 18.45 -4.73
CA TYR A 180 -9.80 17.36 -3.84
C TYR A 180 -8.30 17.36 -3.63
N LYS A 181 -7.86 17.06 -2.40
CA LYS A 181 -6.47 16.69 -2.13
C LYS A 181 -6.35 15.18 -2.29
N LEU A 182 -5.48 14.75 -3.18
CA LEU A 182 -5.09 13.36 -3.31
C LEU A 182 -3.77 13.11 -2.61
N TYR A 183 -3.67 11.99 -1.91
CA TYR A 183 -2.40 11.47 -1.40
C TYR A 183 -2.44 9.95 -1.29
N LEU A 184 -1.25 9.34 -1.29
CA LEU A 184 -1.07 7.91 -1.13
C LEU A 184 -0.67 7.60 0.30
N SER A 185 -1.20 6.52 0.88
CA SER A 185 -0.73 5.98 2.14
C SER A 185 -0.55 4.46 2.09
N LEU A 186 0.30 3.91 2.94
CA LEU A 186 0.39 2.46 3.11
C LEU A 186 -0.53 2.02 4.25
N CYS A 187 -1.40 1.04 3.97
CA CYS A 187 -2.20 0.42 5.01
C CYS A 187 -1.30 -0.30 6.01
N ARG A 188 -1.45 -0.01 7.30
CA ARG A 188 -0.60 -0.59 8.35
C ARG A 188 -1.01 -2.03 8.64
N VAL A 189 -0.17 -2.99 8.26
CA VAL A 189 -0.36 -4.40 8.63
C VAL A 189 0.17 -4.64 10.03
N LYS A 190 -0.72 -4.81 11.00
CA LYS A 190 -0.34 -5.18 12.37
C LYS A 190 0.34 -6.55 12.36
N ASN A 191 1.40 -6.68 13.15
CA ASN A 191 2.10 -7.95 13.38
C ASN A 191 2.55 -8.69 12.11
N VAL A 192 3.04 -7.99 11.07
CA VAL A 192 3.47 -8.60 9.79
C VAL A 192 4.38 -9.83 9.95
N ASN A 193 5.22 -9.84 10.99
CA ASN A 193 6.12 -10.95 11.32
C ASN A 193 5.41 -12.26 11.68
N GLN A 194 4.14 -12.24 12.08
CA GLN A 194 3.36 -13.44 12.36
C GLN A 194 3.07 -14.22 11.08
N TYR A 195 3.02 -13.53 9.94
CA TYR A 195 2.72 -14.15 8.65
C TYR A 195 3.92 -14.87 8.05
N LEU A 196 5.13 -14.65 8.55
CA LEU A 196 6.36 -15.23 7.98
C LEU A 196 6.78 -16.53 8.65
N THR A 197 7.20 -17.49 7.83
CA THR A 197 7.84 -18.73 8.30
C THR A 197 9.23 -18.45 8.86
N SER A 198 9.76 -19.36 9.69
CA SER A 198 11.13 -19.25 10.21
C SER A 198 12.19 -19.17 9.10
N ALA A 199 11.98 -19.90 7.99
CA ALA A 199 12.87 -19.85 6.83
C ALA A 199 12.86 -18.47 6.15
N GLN A 200 11.67 -17.89 5.97
CA GLN A 200 11.53 -16.55 5.39
C GLN A 200 12.08 -15.47 6.32
N LYS A 201 11.86 -15.56 7.64
CA LYS A 201 12.49 -14.67 8.64
C LYS A 201 14.02 -14.71 8.55
N LYS A 202 14.60 -15.91 8.43
CA LYS A 202 16.04 -16.08 8.23
C LYS A 202 16.51 -15.46 6.92
N LYS A 203 15.76 -15.62 5.82
CA LYS A 203 16.05 -14.98 4.53
C LYS A 203 16.03 -13.45 4.63
N LEU A 204 15.12 -12.91 5.42
CA LEU A 204 14.91 -11.48 5.60
C LEU A 204 15.73 -10.86 6.75
N LYS A 205 16.65 -11.60 7.38
CA LYS A 205 17.36 -11.16 8.60
C LYS A 205 18.09 -9.81 8.47
N GLU A 206 18.55 -9.48 7.26
CA GLU A 206 19.28 -8.24 6.97
C GLU A 206 18.34 -7.05 6.70
N TYR A 207 17.03 -7.28 6.64
CA TYR A 207 16.01 -6.29 6.31
C TYR A 207 15.03 -6.10 7.47
N LYS A 208 14.73 -4.84 7.79
CA LYS A 208 13.62 -4.49 8.67
C LYS A 208 12.34 -4.45 7.84
N ILE A 209 11.36 -5.28 8.19
CA ILE A 209 10.06 -5.19 7.53
C ILE A 209 9.35 -3.93 8.00
N TYR A 210 8.97 -3.10 7.05
CA TYR A 210 8.35 -1.81 7.34
C TYR A 210 6.92 -2.01 7.85
N THR A 211 6.62 -1.44 9.02
CA THR A 211 5.30 -1.51 9.68
C THR A 211 4.84 -0.14 10.19
N GLY A 212 5.56 0.92 9.80
CA GLY A 212 5.25 2.31 10.16
C GLY A 212 4.15 2.90 9.28
N ASN A 213 3.77 4.13 9.60
CA ASN A 213 2.89 4.92 8.75
C ASN A 213 3.72 5.54 7.62
N LEU A 214 3.30 5.30 6.38
CA LEU A 214 3.90 5.88 5.19
C LEU A 214 2.84 6.65 4.43
N GLU A 215 3.04 7.95 4.25
CA GLU A 215 2.16 8.83 3.49
C GLU A 215 2.98 9.66 2.51
N SER A 216 2.39 9.97 1.37
CA SER A 216 3.01 10.81 0.34
C SER A 216 2.76 12.29 0.60
N ASN A 217 3.37 13.13 -0.24
CA ASN A 217 2.89 14.50 -0.44
C ASN A 217 1.43 14.51 -0.95
N ASN A 218 0.78 15.66 -0.82
CA ASN A 218 -0.54 15.92 -1.40
C ASN A 218 -0.38 16.48 -2.82
N ILE A 219 -1.35 16.18 -3.69
CA ILE A 219 -1.57 16.91 -4.95
C ILE A 219 -3.03 17.38 -5.02
N GLU A 220 -3.29 18.42 -5.79
CA GLU A 220 -4.64 18.87 -6.06
C GLU A 220 -5.22 18.16 -7.29
N LEU A 221 -6.45 17.67 -7.16
CA LEU A 221 -7.28 17.17 -8.24
C LEU A 221 -8.48 18.11 -8.41
N ILE A 222 -8.73 18.52 -9.64
CA ILE A 222 -9.95 19.24 -10.04
C ILE A 222 -10.67 18.34 -11.05
N GLN A 223 -11.93 18.01 -10.77
CA GLN A 223 -12.75 17.16 -11.63
C GLN A 223 -13.67 17.97 -12.55
#